data_AF-V7EWE5-F1
#
_entry.id   AF-V7EWE5-F1
#
_cell.length_a   1.000
_cell.length_b   1.000
_cell.length_c   1.000
_cell.angle_alpha   90.00
_cell.angle_beta   90.00
_cell.angle_gamma   90.00
#
_symmetry.space_group_name_H-M   'P 1'
#
loop_
_entity.id
_entity.type
_entity.pdbx_description
1 polymer ?
#
loop_
_entity_poly.entity_id
_entity_poly.type
_entity_poly.pdbx_seq_one_letter_code
_entity_poly.pdbx_strand_id
1 'polypeptide(L)'
;MAMVKHVLKRILMMLAGYFVSVLIGLFAVVAIYCALAVLPNAPDYFGAMQFSPIVVLLWPPLGMVVYFLTIVLTGLQTLIFALLAEFFALRNFLVHMLFGAAAAAAGFFLVWPAAEEDAGRWADIGIIAAAGLVAGLVYWLIAGRDAGFRRPLIQR
;
A
#
# COMPACT_ATOMS: atom_id res chain seq x y z
N MET A 1 23.18 -8.86 22.89
CA MET A 1 23.12 -7.56 22.17
C MET A 1 22.98 -7.68 20.64
N ALA A 2 23.64 -8.62 19.95
CA ALA A 2 23.59 -8.72 18.48
C ALA A 2 22.18 -9.02 17.91
N MET A 3 21.39 -9.83 18.61
CA MET A 3 20.00 -10.14 18.24
C MET A 3 19.08 -8.91 18.39
N VAL A 4 19.16 -8.19 19.52
CA VAL A 4 18.39 -6.97 19.77
C VAL A 4 18.64 -5.91 18.69
N LYS A 5 19.92 -5.67 18.35
CA LYS A 5 20.29 -4.73 17.27
C LYS A 5 19.72 -5.16 15.92
N HIS A 6 19.70 -6.46 15.64
CA HIS A 6 19.16 -6.98 14.38
C HIS A 6 17.64 -6.81 14.30
N VAL A 7 16.90 -7.18 15.35
CA VAL A 7 15.45 -7.02 15.44
C VAL A 7 15.05 -5.54 15.33
N LEU A 8 15.76 -4.66 16.05
CA LEU A 8 15.52 -3.22 15.96
C LEU A 8 15.72 -2.70 14.54
N LYS A 9 16.80 -3.11 13.86
CA LYS A 9 17.04 -2.77 12.45
C LYS A 9 15.88 -3.22 11.57
N ARG A 10 15.38 -4.46 11.75
CA ARG A 10 14.24 -4.98 10.98
C ARG A 10 12.98 -4.15 11.20
N ILE A 11 12.66 -3.79 12.44
CA ILE A 11 11.51 -2.93 12.77
C ILE A 11 11.63 -1.57 12.09
N LEU A 12 12.80 -0.93 12.16
CA LEU A 12 13.01 0.36 11.50
C LEU A 12 12.88 0.26 9.97
N MET A 13 13.42 -0.80 9.36
CA MET A 13 13.28 -1.05 7.92
C MET A 13 11.82 -1.32 7.53
N MET A 14 11.06 -2.05 8.34
CA MET A 14 9.63 -2.27 8.12
C MET A 14 8.86 -0.95 8.16
N LEU A 15 9.10 -0.11 9.17
CA LEU A 15 8.44 1.20 9.29
C LEU A 15 8.80 2.12 8.13
N ALA A 16 10.08 2.26 7.81
CA ALA A 16 10.53 3.08 6.68
C ALA A 16 9.96 2.55 5.35
N GLY A 17 10.00 1.23 5.15
CA GLY A 17 9.42 0.56 3.99
C GLY A 17 7.94 0.85 3.87
N TYR A 18 7.19 0.78 4.97
CA TYR A 18 5.76 1.08 4.99
C TYR A 18 5.46 2.51 4.55
N PHE A 19 6.09 3.52 5.16
CA PHE A 19 5.85 4.93 4.83
C PHE A 19 6.13 5.21 3.34
N VAL A 20 7.26 4.75 2.82
CA VAL A 20 7.60 4.92 1.40
C VAL A 20 6.60 4.19 0.50
N SER A 21 6.19 2.98 0.88
CA SER A 21 5.27 2.18 0.08
C SER A 21 3.87 2.78 0.01
N VAL A 22 3.37 3.34 1.11
CA VAL A 22 2.09 4.07 1.11
C VAL A 22 2.15 5.26 0.17
N LEU A 23 3.24 6.04 0.23
CA LEU A 23 3.40 7.21 -0.63
C LEU A 23 3.42 6.80 -2.12
N ILE A 24 4.20 5.79 -2.49
CA ILE A 24 4.24 5.29 -3.87
C ILE A 24 2.90 4.65 -4.28
N GLY A 25 2.21 3.98 -3.36
CA GLY A 25 0.86 3.46 -3.57
C GLY A 25 -0.13 4.56 -3.94
N LEU A 26 -0.09 5.71 -3.27
CA LEU A 26 -0.93 6.86 -3.61
C LEU A 26 -0.62 7.42 -5.00
N PHE A 27 0.66 7.53 -5.35
CA PHE A 27 1.05 7.89 -6.72
C PHE A 27 0.59 6.85 -7.75
N ALA A 28 0.58 5.56 -7.40
CA ALA A 28 0.06 4.51 -8.25
C ALA A 28 -1.46 4.65 -8.46
N VAL A 29 -2.24 5.00 -7.43
CA VAL A 29 -3.67 5.34 -7.58
C VAL A 29 -3.82 6.45 -8.61
N VAL A 30 -3.07 7.54 -8.46
CA VAL A 30 -3.12 8.67 -9.40
C VAL A 30 -2.78 8.23 -10.82
N ALA A 31 -1.71 7.44 -11.00
CA ALA A 31 -1.30 6.93 -12.30
C ALA A 31 -2.36 6.03 -12.95
N ILE A 32 -3.00 5.15 -12.16
CA ILE A 32 -4.08 4.28 -12.65
C ILE A 32 -5.29 5.12 -13.07
N TYR A 33 -5.72 6.09 -12.25
CA TYR A 33 -6.80 7.00 -12.62
C TYR A 33 -6.50 7.76 -13.91
N CYS A 34 -5.28 8.26 -14.08
CA CYS A 34 -4.88 8.95 -15.31
C CYS A 34 -4.91 8.01 -16.53
N ALA A 35 -4.45 6.78 -16.38
CA ALA A 35 -4.48 5.79 -17.46
C ALA A 35 -5.92 5.44 -17.86
N LEU A 36 -6.82 5.31 -16.89
CA LEU A 36 -8.23 5.01 -17.14
C LEU A 36 -8.98 6.19 -17.76
N ALA A 37 -8.64 7.43 -17.38
CA ALA A 37 -9.26 8.64 -17.92
C ALA A 37 -9.05 8.86 -19.43
N VAL A 38 -8.01 8.23 -20.01
CA VAL A 38 -7.69 8.33 -21.45
C VAL A 38 -8.47 7.31 -22.30
N LEU A 39 -9.16 6.35 -21.67
CA LEU A 39 -9.91 5.32 -22.39
C LEU A 39 -11.15 5.92 -23.10
N PRO A 40 -11.48 5.44 -24.32
CA PRO A 40 -12.73 5.82 -24.98
C PRO A 40 -13.93 5.34 -24.15
N ASN A 41 -14.90 6.24 -23.93
CA ASN A 41 -16.06 6.04 -23.04
C ASN A 41 -15.71 5.93 -21.54
N ALA A 42 -14.60 6.50 -21.08
CA ALA A 42 -14.33 6.61 -19.66
C ALA A 42 -15.49 7.35 -18.95
N PRO A 43 -16.04 6.81 -17.85
CA PRO A 43 -17.06 7.49 -17.05
C PRO A 43 -16.63 8.90 -16.62
N ASP A 44 -17.60 9.82 -16.54
CA ASP A 44 -17.33 11.24 -16.23
C ASP A 44 -16.61 11.46 -14.89
N TYR A 45 -16.69 10.51 -13.94
CA TYR A 45 -15.96 10.58 -12.68
C TYR A 45 -14.44 10.39 -12.82
N PHE A 46 -13.94 9.94 -13.98
CA PHE A 46 -12.52 9.94 -14.32
C PHE A 46 -12.05 11.28 -14.94
N GLY A 47 -12.97 12.23 -15.16
CA GLY A 47 -12.69 13.52 -15.78
C GLY A 47 -11.78 14.42 -14.94
N ALA A 48 -10.85 15.13 -15.59
CA ALA A 48 -9.82 15.95 -14.94
C ALA A 48 -10.34 17.20 -14.20
N MET A 49 -11.62 17.59 -14.38
CA MET A 49 -12.14 18.90 -13.95
C MET A 49 -12.90 18.93 -12.61
N GLN A 50 -13.07 17.80 -11.92
CA GLN A 50 -13.63 17.77 -10.56
C GLN A 50 -12.75 16.91 -9.65
N PHE A 51 -12.02 17.54 -8.71
CA PHE A 51 -11.20 16.87 -7.68
C PHE A 51 -10.38 15.67 -8.19
N SER A 52 -9.65 15.83 -9.30
CA SER A 52 -8.84 14.72 -9.80
C SER A 52 -7.85 14.25 -8.72
N PRO A 53 -7.60 12.93 -8.58
CA PRO A 53 -6.64 12.40 -7.60
C PRO A 53 -5.28 13.09 -7.64
N ILE A 54 -4.89 13.62 -8.81
CA ILE A 54 -3.69 14.46 -8.98
C ILE A 54 -3.79 15.74 -8.15
N VAL A 55 -4.85 16.52 -8.30
CA VAL A 55 -5.05 17.79 -7.58
C VAL A 55 -5.14 17.52 -6.08
N VAL A 56 -5.82 16.43 -5.71
CA VAL A 56 -5.98 16.01 -4.31
C VAL A 56 -4.63 15.66 -3.67
N LEU A 57 -3.77 14.90 -4.37
CA LEU A 57 -2.49 14.46 -3.84
C LEU A 57 -1.41 15.55 -3.89
N LEU A 58 -1.38 16.37 -4.95
CA LEU A 58 -0.35 17.40 -5.13
C LEU A 58 -0.62 18.68 -4.32
N TRP A 59 -1.86 18.91 -3.88
CA TRP A 59 -2.15 20.01 -2.97
C TRP A 59 -1.62 19.70 -1.56
N PRO A 60 -0.57 20.37 -1.05
CA PRO A 60 0.19 19.86 0.09
C PRO A 60 -0.64 19.60 1.36
N PRO A 61 -1.57 20.50 1.77
CA PRO A 61 -2.44 20.22 2.90
C PRO A 61 -3.33 18.98 2.70
N LEU A 62 -3.89 18.79 1.50
CA LEU A 62 -4.86 17.73 1.23
C LEU A 62 -4.17 16.39 0.97
N GLY A 63 -3.05 16.40 0.25
CA GLY A 63 -2.20 15.22 0.05
C GLY A 63 -1.65 14.66 1.36
N MET A 64 -1.26 15.53 2.30
CA MET A 64 -0.86 15.11 3.65
C MET A 64 -2.02 14.48 4.42
N VAL A 65 -3.23 15.04 4.34
CA VAL A 65 -4.43 14.46 4.97
C VAL A 65 -4.71 13.07 4.40
N VAL A 66 -4.68 12.92 3.07
CA VAL A 66 -4.90 11.62 2.41
C VAL A 66 -3.83 10.63 2.81
N TYR A 67 -2.55 11.02 2.79
CA TYR A 67 -1.44 10.16 3.21
C TYR A 67 -1.59 9.69 4.66
N PHE A 68 -1.91 10.59 5.58
CA PHE A 68 -2.09 10.25 6.98
C PHE A 68 -3.33 9.37 7.20
N LEU A 69 -4.43 9.66 6.49
CA LEU A 69 -5.63 8.85 6.52
C LEU A 69 -5.35 7.43 6.02
N THR A 70 -4.63 7.27 4.91
CA THR A 70 -4.21 5.95 4.41
C THR A 70 -3.39 5.23 5.47
N ILE A 71 -2.42 5.89 6.10
CA ILE A 71 -1.62 5.29 7.17
C ILE A 71 -2.48 4.76 8.31
N VAL A 72 -3.47 5.54 8.75
CA VAL A 72 -4.39 5.15 9.83
C VAL A 72 -5.24 3.96 9.42
N LEU A 73 -5.77 3.96 8.20
CA LEU A 73 -6.69 2.94 7.70
C LEU A 73 -5.99 1.61 7.35
N THR A 74 -4.73 1.65 6.92
CA THR A 74 -3.97 0.45 6.51
C THR A 74 -2.92 -0.01 7.52
N GLY A 75 -2.65 0.79 8.55
CA GLY A 75 -1.52 0.58 9.46
C GLY A 75 -1.59 -0.75 10.22
N LEU A 76 -2.75 -1.09 10.77
CA LEU A 76 -2.93 -2.31 11.54
C LEU A 76 -2.79 -3.56 10.66
N GLN A 77 -3.47 -3.59 9.51
CA GLN A 77 -3.46 -4.69 8.56
C GLN A 77 -2.05 -4.92 8.02
N THR A 78 -1.36 -3.83 7.64
CA THR A 78 0.00 -3.90 7.12
C THR A 78 0.99 -4.36 8.19
N LEU A 79 0.83 -3.91 9.44
CA LEU A 79 1.65 -4.37 10.55
C LEU A 79 1.49 -5.88 10.78
N ILE A 80 0.25 -6.39 10.76
CA ILE A 80 -0.02 -7.83 10.90
C ILE A 80 0.67 -8.62 9.77
N PHE A 81 0.50 -8.21 8.52
CA PHE A 81 1.14 -8.87 7.39
C PHE A 81 2.67 -8.79 7.41
N ALA A 82 3.23 -7.65 7.81
CA ALA A 82 4.66 -7.47 7.97
C ALA A 82 5.24 -8.42 9.04
N LEU A 83 4.57 -8.52 10.20
CA LEU A 83 4.98 -9.43 11.28
C LEU A 83 4.88 -10.90 10.85
N LEU A 84 3.83 -11.28 10.12
CA LEU A 84 3.71 -12.62 9.54
C LEU A 84 4.85 -12.90 8.57
N ALA A 85 5.15 -11.96 7.66
CA ALA A 85 6.25 -12.10 6.72
C ALA A 85 7.61 -12.26 7.42
N GLU A 86 7.85 -11.51 8.50
CA GLU A 86 9.08 -11.62 9.29
C GLU A 86 9.16 -12.92 10.11
N PHE A 87 8.05 -13.37 10.67
CA PHE A 87 7.99 -14.58 11.49
C PHE A 87 8.24 -15.84 10.66
N PHE A 88 7.60 -15.92 9.48
CA PHE A 88 7.74 -17.04 8.54
C PHE A 88 8.89 -16.85 7.53
N ALA A 89 9.63 -15.74 7.60
CA ALA A 89 10.67 -15.38 6.64
C ALA A 89 10.19 -15.44 5.17
N LEU A 90 9.00 -14.88 4.91
CA LEU A 90 8.40 -14.84 3.59
C LEU A 90 9.10 -13.77 2.74
N ARG A 91 9.97 -14.21 1.83
CA ARG A 91 10.79 -13.34 0.96
C ARG A 91 10.25 -13.22 -0.47
N ASN A 92 9.17 -13.93 -0.81
CA ASN A 92 8.62 -13.92 -2.16
C ASN A 92 7.88 -12.59 -2.43
N PHE A 93 8.27 -11.88 -3.49
CA PHE A 93 7.67 -10.60 -3.87
C PHE A 93 6.15 -10.69 -4.11
N LEU A 94 5.65 -11.78 -4.68
CA LEU A 94 4.22 -11.97 -4.96
C LEU A 94 3.39 -11.96 -3.66
N VAL A 95 3.93 -12.54 -2.59
CA VAL A 95 3.26 -12.55 -1.28
C VAL A 95 3.11 -11.14 -0.73
N HIS A 96 4.17 -10.31 -0.84
CA HIS A 96 4.15 -8.92 -0.39
C HIS A 96 3.22 -8.06 -1.25
N MET A 97 3.17 -8.30 -2.57
CA MET A 97 2.19 -7.66 -3.44
C MET A 97 0.76 -7.99 -3.00
N LEU A 98 0.45 -9.26 -2.76
CA LEU A 98 -0.87 -9.69 -2.27
C LEU A 98 -1.21 -9.08 -0.90
N PHE A 99 -0.25 -9.02 0.02
CA PHE A 99 -0.45 -8.34 1.30
C PHE A 99 -0.73 -6.85 1.13
N GLY A 100 -0.02 -6.17 0.22
CA GLY A 100 -0.27 -4.77 -0.11
C GLY A 100 -1.67 -4.54 -0.68
N ALA A 101 -2.09 -5.36 -1.65
CA ALA A 101 -3.44 -5.32 -2.22
C ALA A 101 -4.53 -5.57 -1.17
N ALA A 102 -4.36 -6.61 -0.34
CA ALA A 102 -5.30 -6.94 0.72
C ALA A 102 -5.40 -5.83 1.77
N ALA A 103 -4.27 -5.26 2.19
CA ALA A 103 -4.25 -4.15 3.14
C ALA A 103 -4.92 -2.89 2.57
N ALA A 104 -4.65 -2.56 1.30
CA ALA A 104 -5.27 -1.41 0.63
C ALA A 104 -6.78 -1.58 0.47
N ALA A 105 -7.23 -2.74 -0.01
CA ALA A 105 -8.65 -3.05 -0.14
C ALA A 105 -9.36 -3.03 1.23
N ALA A 106 -8.78 -3.67 2.25
CA ALA A 106 -9.31 -3.64 3.60
C ALA A 106 -9.39 -2.22 4.17
N GLY A 107 -8.37 -1.40 3.93
CA GLY A 107 -8.37 0.02 4.31
C GLY A 107 -9.48 0.81 3.62
N PHE A 108 -9.75 0.55 2.35
CA PHE A 108 -10.86 1.20 1.63
C PHE A 108 -12.23 0.83 2.19
N PHE A 109 -12.46 -0.44 2.54
CA PHE A 109 -13.71 -0.84 3.18
C PHE A 109 -13.96 -0.12 4.51
N LEU A 110 -12.91 0.31 5.21
CA LEU A 110 -13.01 1.09 6.45
C LEU A 110 -13.35 2.57 6.22
N VAL A 111 -13.14 3.12 5.01
CA VAL A 111 -13.45 4.52 4.70
C VAL A 111 -14.95 4.79 4.86
N TRP A 112 -15.77 3.91 4.29
CA TRP A 112 -17.23 4.01 4.36
C TRP A 112 -17.86 2.61 4.32
N PRO A 113 -18.07 1.97 5.48
CA PRO A 113 -18.52 0.58 5.55
C PRO A 113 -20.01 0.41 5.20
N ALA A 114 -20.83 1.45 5.34
CA ALA A 114 -22.27 1.42 5.11
C ALA A 114 -22.68 1.95 3.72
N ALA A 115 -21.77 2.00 2.76
CA ALA A 115 -22.07 2.48 1.41
C ALA A 115 -22.81 1.40 0.65
N GLU A 116 -23.72 1.83 -0.22
CA GLU A 116 -24.36 0.93 -1.17
C GLU A 116 -23.31 0.28 -2.06
N GLU A 117 -23.50 -1.01 -2.33
CA GLU A 117 -22.67 -1.75 -3.26
C GLU A 117 -23.17 -1.49 -4.68
N ASP A 118 -22.41 -0.71 -5.44
CA ASP A 118 -22.64 -0.48 -6.86
C ASP A 118 -21.40 -0.85 -7.69
N ALA A 119 -21.56 -0.87 -9.02
CA ALA A 119 -20.46 -1.19 -9.92
C ALA A 119 -19.27 -0.20 -9.82
N GLY A 120 -19.54 1.06 -9.42
CA GLY A 120 -18.51 2.08 -9.21
C GLY A 120 -17.60 1.73 -8.04
N ARG A 121 -18.18 1.35 -6.90
CA ARG A 121 -17.44 0.94 -5.71
C ARG A 121 -16.55 -0.27 -5.95
N TRP A 122 -17.00 -1.25 -6.74
CA TRP A 122 -16.17 -2.39 -7.13
C TRP A 122 -15.01 -2.01 -8.05
N ALA A 123 -15.22 -1.03 -8.94
CA ALA A 123 -14.15 -0.48 -9.77
C ALA A 123 -13.10 0.26 -8.91
N ASP A 124 -13.54 1.08 -7.95
CA ASP A 124 -12.65 1.78 -7.01
C ASP A 124 -11.83 0.81 -6.16
N ILE A 125 -12.46 -0.25 -5.63
CA ILE A 125 -11.76 -1.33 -4.92
C ILE A 125 -10.69 -1.96 -5.82
N GLY A 126 -11.02 -2.22 -7.09
CA GLY A 126 -10.08 -2.75 -8.08
C GLY A 126 -8.87 -1.84 -8.29
N ILE A 127 -9.09 -0.54 -8.45
CA ILE A 127 -8.03 0.48 -8.60
C ILE A 127 -7.14 0.52 -7.35
N ILE A 128 -7.76 0.53 -6.16
CA ILE A 128 -7.04 0.60 -4.88
C ILE A 128 -6.25 -0.69 -4.63
N ALA A 129 -6.83 -1.85 -4.92
CA ALA A 129 -6.13 -3.13 -4.82
C ALA A 129 -4.93 -3.19 -5.78
N ALA A 130 -5.10 -2.71 -7.02
CA ALA A 130 -4.01 -2.62 -8.00
C ALA A 130 -2.89 -1.69 -7.54
N ALA A 131 -3.23 -0.52 -6.97
CA ALA A 131 -2.24 0.35 -6.35
C ALA A 131 -1.57 -0.30 -5.12
N GLY A 132 -2.33 -1.08 -4.35
CA GLY A 132 -1.83 -1.88 -3.24
C GLY A 132 -0.81 -2.94 -3.68
N LEU A 133 -0.97 -3.54 -4.88
CA LEU A 133 0.06 -4.43 -5.45
C LEU A 133 1.38 -3.69 -5.66
N VAL A 134 1.33 -2.46 -6.19
CA VAL A 134 2.52 -1.62 -6.40
C VAL A 134 3.16 -1.25 -5.05
N ALA A 135 2.36 -0.83 -4.07
CA ALA A 135 2.84 -0.54 -2.72
C ALA A 135 3.50 -1.77 -2.09
N GLY A 136 2.89 -2.95 -2.21
CA GLY A 136 3.45 -4.22 -1.70
C GLY A 136 4.77 -4.60 -2.37
N LEU A 137 4.92 -4.33 -3.68
CA LEU A 137 6.17 -4.52 -4.39
C LEU A 137 7.27 -3.58 -3.89
N VAL A 138 6.95 -2.29 -3.68
CA VAL A 138 7.88 -1.30 -3.12
C VAL A 138 8.30 -1.69 -1.70
N TYR A 139 7.34 -2.15 -0.88
CA TYR A 139 7.62 -2.63 0.47
C TYR A 139 8.58 -3.82 0.43
N TRP A 140 8.36 -4.76 -0.48
CA TRP A 140 9.26 -5.89 -0.67
C TRP A 140 10.68 -5.44 -1.03
N LEU A 141 10.81 -4.47 -1.95
CA LEU A 141 12.10 -3.91 -2.32
C LEU A 141 12.83 -3.31 -1.11
N ILE A 142 12.14 -2.64 -0.20
CA ILE A 142 12.79 -1.97 0.94
C ILE A 142 13.07 -2.94 2.09
N ALA A 143 12.05 -3.71 2.50
CA ALA A 143 12.10 -4.52 3.72
C ALA A 143 11.90 -6.02 3.45
N GLY A 144 11.04 -6.41 2.50
CA GLY A 144 10.63 -7.81 2.33
C GLY A 144 11.71 -8.77 1.79
N ARG A 145 12.70 -8.28 1.02
CA ARG A 145 13.80 -9.12 0.48
C ARG A 145 14.57 -9.88 1.55
N ASP A 146 14.81 -9.22 2.67
CA ASP A 146 15.59 -9.75 3.80
C ASP A 146 14.70 -10.17 4.98
N ALA A 147 13.41 -10.45 4.74
CA ALA A 147 12.47 -10.85 5.79
C ALA A 147 12.98 -12.08 6.57
N GLY A 148 12.81 -12.01 7.89
CA GLY A 148 13.25 -12.99 8.88
C GLY A 148 13.90 -12.34 10.09
N PHE A 149 13.34 -12.56 11.29
CA PHE A 149 14.02 -12.19 12.55
C PHE A 149 15.19 -13.14 12.89
N ARG A 150 15.20 -14.34 12.31
CA ARG A 150 16.27 -15.32 12.49
C ARG A 150 17.35 -15.06 11.44
N ARG A 151 18.58 -14.79 11.88
CA ARG A 151 19.74 -14.80 10.98
C ARG A 151 19.84 -16.19 10.33
N PRO A 152 20.20 -16.29 9.04
CA PRO A 152 20.51 -17.60 8.46
C PRO A 152 21.62 -18.24 9.30
N LEU A 153 21.37 -19.45 9.82
CA LEU A 153 22.33 -20.23 10.61
C LEU A 153 23.58 -20.60 9.80
N ILE A 154 23.54 -20.43 8.48
CA ILE A 154 24.61 -20.76 7.55
C ILE A 154 24.85 -19.53 6.68
N GLN A 155 25.99 -18.87 6.90
CA GLN A 155 26.62 -18.05 5.88
C GLN A 155 27.19 -19.03 4.85
N ARG A 156 26.65 -19.03 3.63
CA ARG A 156 27.35 -19.58 2.48
C ARG A 156 28.07 -18.44 1.79
#